data_AF-A0A1G2WFT6-F1
#
_entry.id   AF-A0A1G2WFT6-F1
#
_cell.length_a   1.000
_cell.length_b   1.000
_cell.length_c   1.000
_cell.angle_alpha   90.00
_cell.angle_beta   90.00
_cell.angle_gamma   90.00
#
_symmetry.space_group_name_H-M   'P 1'
#
loop_
_entity.id
_entity.type
_entity.pdbx_description
1 polymer ?
#
loop_
_entity_poly.entity_id
_entity_poly.type
_entity_poly.pdbx_seq_one_letter_code
_entity_poly.pdbx_strand_id
1 'polypeptide(L)'
;AISREVRYDLVLPVELRNTPPGYALDIQPPREIRFTLSGPSILIDGARRSNAVLILNLRGISPGKTIFSHLETNLKLPEGINVTRISPAAIEINLTRAQTQYSEGDPQQ
;
A
#
# COMPACT_ATOMS: atom_id res chain seq x y z
N ALA A 1 32.04 14.31 9.67
CA ALA A 1 30.85 14.78 8.93
C ALA A 1 29.71 14.90 9.92
N ILE A 2 29.04 16.04 9.99
CA ILE A 2 27.90 16.23 10.89
C ILE A 2 26.72 15.54 10.22
N SER A 3 26.34 14.36 10.71
CA SER A 3 25.18 13.63 10.21
C SER A 3 23.93 14.43 10.54
N ARG A 4 23.47 15.27 9.62
CA ARG A 4 22.23 16.01 9.81
C ARG A 4 21.07 15.04 9.65
N GLU A 5 20.32 14.87 10.73
CA GLU A 5 19.02 14.23 10.64
C GLU A 5 18.10 15.14 9.82
N VAL A 6 17.45 14.54 8.82
CA VAL A 6 16.49 15.24 7.98
C VAL A 6 15.18 14.49 8.02
N ARG A 7 14.11 15.23 7.79
CA ARG A 7 12.77 14.69 7.62
C ARG A 7 12.41 14.74 6.14
N TYR A 8 11.88 13.64 5.62
CA TYR A 8 11.49 13.52 4.22
C TYR A 8 10.15 12.82 4.08
N ASP A 9 9.29 13.37 3.23
CA ASP A 9 8.02 12.76 2.88
C ASP A 9 8.18 11.85 1.65
N LEU A 10 8.18 10.55 1.90
CA LEU A 10 8.17 9.53 0.88
C LEU A 10 6.71 9.20 0.51
N VAL A 11 6.32 9.51 -0.72
CA VAL A 11 4.99 9.16 -1.26
C VAL A 11 5.14 7.95 -2.16
N LEU A 12 4.39 6.88 -1.88
CA LEU A 12 4.44 5.64 -2.63
C LEU A 12 3.06 5.30 -3.18
N PRO A 13 2.97 4.90 -4.46
CA PRO A 13 1.74 4.32 -4.99
C PRO A 13 1.45 2.97 -4.32
N VAL A 14 0.17 2.64 -4.18
CA VAL A 14 -0.32 1.38 -3.63
C VAL A 14 -0.67 0.44 -4.76
N GLU A 15 -0.07 -0.74 -4.75
CA GLU A 15 -0.42 -1.83 -5.65
C GLU A 15 -1.01 -3.01 -4.88
N LEU A 16 -2.16 -3.49 -5.35
CA LEU A 16 -2.79 -4.69 -4.82
C LEU A 16 -2.30 -5.90 -5.62
N ARG A 17 -1.77 -6.91 -4.92
CA ARG A 17 -1.33 -8.17 -5.53
C ARG A 17 -2.11 -9.36 -5.01
N ASN A 18 -2.30 -10.35 -5.88
CA ASN A 18 -3.02 -11.60 -5.59
C ASN A 18 -4.47 -11.39 -5.14
N THR A 19 -5.18 -10.43 -5.74
CA THR A 19 -6.64 -10.29 -5.53
C THR A 19 -7.33 -11.58 -5.96
N PRO A 20 -8.08 -12.25 -5.07
CA PRO A 20 -8.74 -13.51 -5.41
C PRO A 20 -9.76 -13.31 -6.55
N PRO A 21 -9.81 -14.21 -7.55
CA PRO A 21 -10.78 -14.11 -8.63
C PRO A 21 -12.21 -14.27 -8.08
N GLY A 22 -13.16 -13.56 -8.68
CA GLY A 22 -14.54 -13.53 -8.18
C GLY A 22 -14.77 -12.62 -6.98
N TYR A 23 -13.80 -11.77 -6.64
CA TYR A 23 -13.93 -10.71 -5.64
C TYR A 23 -13.58 -9.35 -6.22
N ALA A 24 -14.32 -8.32 -5.81
CA ALA A 24 -14.10 -6.93 -6.16
C ALA A 24 -13.90 -6.10 -4.89
N LEU A 25 -13.30 -4.93 -5.05
CA LEU A 25 -13.19 -3.95 -3.98
C LEU A 25 -14.48 -3.14 -3.96
N ASP A 26 -15.16 -3.14 -2.83
CA ASP A 26 -16.36 -2.31 -2.63
C ASP A 26 -16.00 -0.81 -2.55
N ILE A 27 -14.86 -0.53 -1.92
CA ILE A 27 -14.31 0.82 -1.76
C ILE A 27 -12.92 0.84 -2.37
N GLN A 28 -12.67 1.82 -3.24
CA GLN A 28 -11.35 2.01 -3.82
C GLN A 28 -10.40 2.55 -2.74
N PRO A 29 -9.32 1.83 -2.40
CA PRO A 29 -8.35 2.33 -1.44
C PRO A 29 -7.60 3.55 -1.97
N PRO A 30 -6.97 4.35 -1.08
CA PRO A 30 -6.05 5.40 -1.49
C PRO A 30 -4.97 4.83 -2.42
N ARG A 31 -4.75 5.52 -3.54
CA ARG A 31 -3.77 5.11 -4.55
C ARG A 31 -2.34 5.40 -4.13
N GLU A 32 -2.15 6.26 -3.13
CA GLU A 32 -0.85 6.69 -2.64
C GLU A 32 -0.87 6.82 -1.12
N ILE A 33 0.25 6.48 -0.48
CA ILE A 33 0.46 6.66 0.96
C ILE A 33 1.70 7.53 1.17
N ARG A 34 1.60 8.47 2.11
CA ARG A 34 2.71 9.32 2.53
C ARG A 34 3.32 8.80 3.83
N PHE A 35 4.61 8.53 3.79
CA PHE A 35 5.45 8.17 4.92
C PHE A 35 6.44 9.29 5.21
N THR A 36 6.39 9.85 6.40
CA THR A 36 7.36 10.86 6.84
C THR A 36 8.51 10.16 7.55
N LEU A 37 9.63 10.05 6.86
CA LEU A 37 10.86 9.43 7.34
C LEU A 37 11.73 10.45 8.08
N SER A 38 12.45 10.01 9.10
CA SER A 38 13.44 10.81 9.84
C SER A 38 14.71 10.01 10.03
N GLY A 39 15.86 10.61 9.74
CA GLY A 39 17.17 9.98 9.92
C GLY A 39 18.26 10.65 9.10
N PRO A 40 19.45 10.02 9.00
CA PRO A 40 20.56 10.52 8.19
C PRO A 40 20.15 10.66 6.72
N SER A 41 20.47 11.81 6.10
CA SER A 41 20.11 12.09 4.69
C SER A 41 20.54 10.98 3.73
N ILE A 42 21.72 10.40 3.93
CA ILE A 42 22.25 9.32 3.09
C ILE A 42 21.39 8.05 3.15
N LEU A 43 20.85 7.72 4.33
CA LEU A 43 19.99 6.56 4.50
C LEU A 43 18.62 6.80 3.88
N ILE A 44 18.08 8.02 4.05
CA ILE A 44 16.81 8.42 3.41
C ILE A 44 16.90 8.28 1.90
N ASP A 45 17.97 8.75 1.26
CA ASP A 45 18.14 8.58 -0.19
C ASP A 45 18.26 7.10 -0.61
N GLY A 46 18.86 6.25 0.22
CA GLY A 46 18.84 4.80 0.04
C GLY A 46 17.42 4.23 0.08
N ALA A 47 16.67 4.54 1.14
CA ALA A 47 15.29 4.09 1.32
C ALA A 47 14.37 4.55 0.18
N ARG A 48 14.53 5.79 -0.30
CA ARG A 48 13.77 6.32 -1.46
C ARG A 48 14.01 5.52 -2.72
N ARG A 49 15.24 5.06 -2.97
CA ARG A 49 15.56 4.24 -4.16
C ARG A 49 15.10 2.78 -3.99
N SER A 50 15.12 2.25 -2.77
CA SER A 50 14.71 0.88 -2.48
C SER A 50 13.19 0.68 -2.45
N ASN A 51 12.43 1.75 -2.21
CA ASN A 51 10.98 1.72 -2.12
C ASN A 51 10.36 2.57 -3.23
N ALA A 52 9.81 1.91 -4.25
CA ALA A 52 9.13 2.57 -5.37
C ALA A 52 7.60 2.39 -5.33
N VAL A 53 7.11 1.32 -4.69
CA VAL A 53 5.69 0.97 -4.62
C VAL A 53 5.39 0.22 -3.32
N LEU A 54 4.22 0.45 -2.76
CA LEU A 54 3.70 -0.26 -1.59
C LEU A 54 2.83 -1.43 -2.07
N ILE A 55 3.33 -2.66 -1.91
CA ILE A 55 2.60 -3.86 -2.34
C ILE A 55 1.74 -4.37 -1.18
N LEU A 56 0.43 -4.41 -1.37
CA LEU A 56 -0.49 -5.06 -0.43
C LEU A 56 -0.87 -6.43 -1.01
N ASN A 57 -0.48 -7.48 -0.30
CA ASN A 57 -0.81 -8.83 -0.69
C ASN A 57 -2.18 -9.22 -0.15
N LEU A 58 -3.13 -9.49 -1.05
CA LEU A 58 -4.49 -9.90 -0.71
C LEU A 58 -4.67 -11.43 -0.67
N ARG A 59 -3.57 -12.19 -0.82
CA ARG A 59 -3.60 -13.66 -0.79
C ARG A 59 -4.06 -14.17 0.58
N GLY A 60 -5.12 -14.99 0.57
CA GLY A 60 -5.65 -15.62 1.79
C GLY A 60 -6.52 -14.70 2.64
N ILE A 61 -6.82 -13.49 2.17
CA ILE A 61 -7.76 -12.60 2.84
C ILE A 61 -9.17 -13.09 2.58
N SER A 62 -9.93 -13.27 3.67
CA SER A 62 -11.33 -13.65 3.60
C SER A 62 -12.20 -12.48 3.12
N PRO A 63 -13.31 -12.75 2.44
CA PRO A 63 -14.26 -11.71 2.08
C PRO A 63 -14.74 -10.95 3.31
N GLY A 64 -14.94 -9.64 3.14
CA GLY A 64 -15.27 -8.71 4.20
C GLY A 64 -14.23 -7.62 4.42
N LYS A 65 -14.33 -6.97 5.58
CA LYS A 65 -13.52 -5.82 5.97
C LYS A 65 -12.17 -6.26 6.52
N THR A 66 -11.10 -5.87 5.84
CA THR A 66 -9.72 -6.04 6.30
C THR A 66 -9.03 -4.69 6.44
N ILE A 67 -8.35 -4.47 7.57
CA ILE A 67 -7.66 -3.21 7.85
C ILE A 67 -6.16 -3.46 7.86
N PHE A 68 -5.44 -2.76 6.99
CA PHE A 68 -3.98 -2.74 6.94
C PHE A 68 -3.45 -1.52 7.69
N SER A 69 -3.03 -1.69 8.95
CA SER A 69 -2.49 -0.62 9.79
C SER A 69 -0.96 -0.54 9.82
N HIS A 70 -0.26 -1.64 9.56
CA HIS A 70 1.20 -1.72 9.62
C HIS A 70 1.83 -1.53 8.24
N LEU A 71 1.55 -0.41 7.59
CA LEU A 71 1.97 -0.14 6.21
C LEU A 71 3.51 -0.02 6.09
N GLU A 72 4.16 0.51 7.12
CA GLU A 72 5.60 0.66 7.22
C GLU A 72 6.36 -0.66 7.18
N THR A 73 5.73 -1.78 7.57
CA THR A 73 6.36 -3.11 7.55
C THR A 73 6.59 -3.62 6.12
N ASN A 74 5.91 -3.05 5.14
CA ASN A 74 6.10 -3.35 3.72
C ASN A 74 7.24 -2.51 3.10
N LEU A 75 7.81 -1.57 3.86
CA LEU A 75 8.92 -0.74 3.40
C LEU A 75 10.27 -1.37 3.75
N LYS A 76 11.19 -1.30 2.81
CA LYS A 76 12.60 -1.65 3.00
C LYS A 76 13.33 -0.44 3.56
N LEU A 77 13.28 -0.28 4.88
CA LEU A 77 13.97 0.80 5.58
C LEU A 77 15.25 0.24 6.25
N PRO A 78 16.44 0.83 6.00
CA PRO A 78 17.64 0.47 6.74
C PRO A 78 17.55 0.91 8.21
N GLU A 79 18.33 0.25 9.06
CA GLU A 79 18.45 0.63 10.46
C GLU A 79 18.97 2.07 10.60
N GLY A 80 18.34 2.86 11.48
CA GLY A 80 18.63 4.29 11.64
C GLY A 80 17.69 5.23 10.90
N ILE A 81 16.69 4.71 10.16
CA ILE A 81 15.53 5.48 9.69
C ILE A 81 14.33 5.17 10.56
N ASN A 82 13.64 6.21 11.03
CA ASN A 82 12.39 6.10 11.74
C ASN A 82 11.24 6.66 10.91
N VAL A 83 10.11 5.96 10.90
CA VAL A 83 8.85 6.48 10.36
C VAL A 83 8.18 7.31 11.45
N THR A 84 8.13 8.62 11.25
CA THR A 84 7.56 9.56 12.22
C THR A 84 6.08 9.84 11.97
N ARG A 85 5.61 9.61 10.74
CA ARG A 85 4.20 9.80 10.37
C ARG A 85 3.83 8.91 9.19
N ILE A 86 2.59 8.44 9.18
CA ILE A 86 2.00 7.67 8.09
C ILE A 86 0.63 8.28 7.80
N SER A 87 0.34 8.54 6.52
CA SER A 87 -0.91 9.16 6.11
C SER A 87 -1.37 8.62 4.77
N PRO A 88 -2.55 7.98 4.70
CA PRO A 88 -3.38 7.53 5.83
C PRO A 88 -2.70 6.46 6.69
N ALA A 89 -3.02 6.43 7.98
CA ALA A 89 -2.40 5.51 8.96
C ALA A 89 -2.86 4.04 8.79
N ALA A 90 -4.02 3.84 8.16
CA ALA A 90 -4.51 2.51 7.82
C ALA A 90 -5.27 2.54 6.51
N ILE A 91 -5.24 1.43 5.79
CA ILE A 91 -6.02 1.23 4.57
C ILE A 91 -7.08 0.17 4.86
N GLU A 92 -8.33 0.54 4.66
CA GLU A 92 -9.44 -0.39 4.73
C GLU A 92 -9.70 -0.98 3.35
N ILE A 93 -9.67 -2.30 3.27
CA ILE A 93 -9.99 -3.08 2.07
C ILE A 93 -11.24 -3.89 2.37
N ASN A 94 -12.31 -3.63 1.63
CA ASN A 94 -13.54 -4.40 1.69
C ASN A 94 -13.62 -5.26 0.43
N LEU A 95 -13.41 -6.57 0.59
CA LEU A 95 -13.56 -7.55 -0.50
C LEU A 95 -14.99 -8.06 -0.52
N THR A 96 -15.73 -7.70 -1.57
CA THR A 96 -17.06 -8.22 -1.85
C THR A 96 -16.98 -9.24 -2.97
N ARG A 97 -17.93 -10.19 -3.03
CA ARG A 97 -18.00 -11.07 -4.19
C ARG A 97 -18.24 -10.22 -5.42
N ALA A 98 -17.35 -10.33 -6.40
CA ALA A 98 -17.59 -9.82 -7.73
C ALA A 98 -18.75 -10.65 -8.27
N GLN A 99 -19.95 -10.10 -8.12
CA GLN A 99 -21.05 -10.49 -8.98
C GLN A 99 -20.57 -10.13 -10.37
N THR A 100 -20.10 -11.15 -11.10
CA THR A 100 -20.01 -11.11 -12.55
C THR A 100 -21.39 -10.66 -13.00
N GLN A 101 -21.54 -9.36 -13.24
CA GLN A 101 -22.53 -8.90 -14.19
C GLN A 101 -22.08 -9.59 -15.46
N TYR A 102 -22.72 -10.73 -15.74
CA TYR A 102 -22.92 -11.18 -17.09
C TYR A 102 -23.35 -9.91 -17.82
N SER A 103 -22.43 -9.36 -18.62
CA SER A 103 -22.82 -8.43 -19.68
C SER A 103 -23.76 -9.25 -20.54
N GLU A 104 -25.02 -9.13 -20.21
CA GLU A 104 -26.15 -9.65 -20.94
C GLU A 104 -26.15 -8.88 -22.26
N GLY A 105 -25.81 -9.60 -23.33
CA GLY A 105 -25.70 -9.11 -24.71
C GLY A 105 -24.70 -10.01 -25.45
N ASP A 106 -25.06 -11.11 -26.09
CA ASP A 106 -26.37 -11.59 -26.53
C ASP A 106 -26.31 -13.13 -26.65
N PRO A 107 -27.28 -13.91 -26.16
CA PRO A 107 -27.65 -15.14 -26.81
C PRO A 107 -28.68 -14.80 -27.89
N GLN A 108 -28.33 -14.97 -29.17
CA GLN A 108 -29.07 -15.83 -30.10
C GLN A 108 -28.72 -15.56 -31.57
N GLN A 109 -28.35 -16.67 -32.24
CA GLN A 109 -28.34 -16.99 -33.67
C GLN A 109 -27.07 -16.67 -34.46
#